data_AF-K2CSY7-F1
#
_entry.id   AF-K2CSY7-F1
#
_cell.length_a   1.000
_cell.length_b   1.000
_cell.length_c   1.000
_cell.angle_alpha   90.00
_cell.angle_beta   90.00
_cell.angle_gamma   90.00
#
_symmetry.space_group_name_H-M   'P 1'
#
loop_
_entity.id
_entity.type
_entity.pdbx_description
1 polymer ?
#
loop_
_entity_poly.entity_id
_entity_poly.type
_entity_poly.pdbx_seq_one_letter_code
_entity_poly.pdbx_strand_id
1 'polypeptide(L)'
;MMIVIKRTGSLRLISNFLSKMNAIKFIFLSAVISTFFLFQIPVTEASEVNQYITIVNPVRESHYTKNLYQNLETQYRVIRDRNLPATWLLTYDVIEKEEESHLLKSFNGNQELGIFLEVTPNFSEKAGVKYNKGGSWHSANSVFLSGYLQSDREKLIDTVFEKFKKEFGYYPASVGSWWTDSYSLSYMKNKYDITANLVCADQFSTDGYQIWGQYWSVPYYPSRFHAGIPASNKESKL
;
A
#
# COMPACT_ATOMS: atom_id res chain seq x y z
N MET A 1 -4.13 -55.19 -18.17
CA MET A 1 -5.32 -55.89 -18.73
C MET A 1 -5.99 -54.96 -19.72
N MET A 2 -5.74 -55.17 -21.01
CA MET A 2 -6.20 -54.30 -22.11
C MET A 2 -7.58 -54.79 -22.56
N ILE A 3 -8.65 -54.08 -22.19
CA ILE A 3 -10.01 -54.43 -22.62
C ILE A 3 -10.24 -53.82 -24.00
N VAL A 4 -10.09 -54.64 -25.05
CA VAL A 4 -10.53 -54.31 -26.40
C VAL A 4 -12.05 -54.52 -26.45
N ILE A 5 -12.82 -53.45 -26.31
CA ILE A 5 -14.28 -53.49 -26.51
C ILE A 5 -14.55 -53.37 -28.02
N LYS A 6 -15.06 -54.46 -28.59
CA LYS A 6 -15.50 -54.58 -29.98
C LYS A 6 -16.66 -53.60 -30.25
N ARG A 7 -16.37 -52.44 -30.86
CA ARG A 7 -17.37 -51.44 -31.29
C ARG A 7 -17.96 -51.84 -32.65
N THR A 8 -19.04 -52.63 -32.67
CA THR A 8 -19.76 -52.92 -33.93
C THR A 8 -21.29 -52.86 -33.84
N GLY A 9 -21.86 -52.33 -32.74
CA GLY A 9 -23.31 -52.20 -32.56
C GLY A 9 -23.89 -50.79 -32.65
N SER A 10 -23.32 -49.80 -31.95
CA SER A 10 -24.04 -48.51 -31.72
C SER A 10 -23.95 -47.51 -32.88
N LEU A 11 -22.88 -47.54 -33.69
CA LEU A 11 -22.72 -46.62 -34.83
C LEU A 11 -23.75 -46.87 -35.94
N ARG A 12 -24.16 -48.13 -36.15
CA ARG A 12 -25.21 -48.49 -37.14
C ARG A 12 -26.61 -48.06 -36.71
N LEU A 13 -26.89 -48.05 -35.41
CA LEU A 13 -28.17 -47.59 -34.87
C LEU A 13 -28.33 -46.07 -35.03
N ILE A 14 -27.27 -45.31 -34.75
CA ILE A 14 -27.26 -43.85 -34.93
C ILE A 14 -27.34 -43.48 -36.41
N SER A 15 -26.61 -44.19 -37.30
CA SER A 15 -26.67 -43.92 -38.74
C SER A 15 -28.05 -44.19 -39.34
N ASN A 16 -28.71 -45.27 -38.94
CA ASN A 16 -30.05 -45.63 -39.43
C ASN A 16 -31.15 -44.70 -38.89
N PHE A 17 -30.95 -44.12 -37.70
CA PHE A 17 -31.86 -43.12 -37.13
C PHE A 17 -31.74 -41.78 -37.86
N LEU A 18 -30.51 -41.33 -38.13
CA LEU A 18 -30.24 -40.09 -38.86
C LEU A 18 -30.64 -40.19 -40.34
N SER A 19 -30.49 -41.36 -40.99
CA SER A 19 -30.83 -41.54 -42.40
C SER A 19 -32.34 -41.55 -42.69
N LYS A 20 -33.18 -41.69 -41.66
CA LYS A 20 -34.66 -41.64 -41.76
C LYS A 20 -35.24 -40.29 -41.33
N MET A 21 -34.40 -39.34 -40.90
CA MET A 21 -34.84 -38.00 -40.54
C MET A 21 -34.90 -37.11 -41.78
N ASN A 22 -36.07 -36.53 -42.05
CA ASN A 22 -36.19 -35.51 -43.08
C ASN A 22 -35.38 -34.26 -42.68
N ALA A 23 -34.90 -33.51 -43.68
CA ALA A 23 -33.98 -32.38 -43.51
C ALA A 23 -34.41 -31.39 -42.41
N ILE A 24 -35.71 -31.10 -42.29
CA ILE A 24 -36.28 -30.20 -41.27
C ILE A 24 -36.00 -30.70 -39.84
N LYS A 25 -36.15 -32.00 -39.58
CA LYS A 25 -35.88 -32.60 -38.27
C LYS A 25 -34.39 -32.61 -37.94
N PHE A 26 -33.54 -32.78 -38.95
CA PHE A 26 -32.09 -32.71 -38.77
C PHE A 26 -31.62 -31.29 -38.47
N ILE A 27 -32.16 -30.28 -39.17
CA ILE A 27 -31.90 -28.86 -38.90
C ILE A 27 -32.38 -28.50 -37.50
N PHE A 28 -33.57 -28.95 -37.10
CA PHE A 28 -34.10 -28.69 -35.76
C PHE A 28 -33.24 -29.34 -34.67
N LEU A 29 -32.84 -30.60 -34.83
CA LEU A 29 -31.97 -31.29 -33.87
C LEU A 29 -30.59 -30.63 -33.79
N SER A 30 -30.02 -30.25 -34.93
CA SER A 30 -28.75 -29.51 -35.00
C SER A 30 -28.86 -28.16 -34.30
N ALA A 31 -29.94 -27.41 -34.53
CA ALA A 31 -30.20 -26.14 -33.86
C ALA A 31 -30.33 -26.33 -32.35
N VAL A 32 -31.10 -27.31 -31.87
CA VAL A 32 -31.25 -27.60 -30.43
C VAL A 32 -29.91 -27.97 -29.78
N ILE A 33 -29.11 -28.81 -30.45
CA ILE A 33 -27.79 -29.19 -29.95
C ILE A 33 -26.85 -27.97 -29.92
N SER A 34 -26.84 -27.17 -31.00
CA SER A 34 -26.01 -25.97 -31.08
C SER A 34 -26.40 -24.93 -30.02
N THR A 35 -27.69 -24.73 -29.78
CA THR A 35 -28.22 -23.89 -28.71
C THR A 35 -27.85 -24.42 -27.34
N PHE A 36 -27.93 -25.74 -27.11
CA PHE A 36 -27.52 -26.35 -25.85
C PHE A 36 -26.02 -26.12 -25.55
N PHE A 37 -25.15 -26.20 -26.56
CA PHE A 37 -23.72 -25.89 -26.40
C PHE A 37 -23.45 -24.38 -26.23
N LEU A 38 -24.26 -23.50 -26.83
CA LEU A 38 -24.15 -22.05 -26.61
C LEU A 38 -24.53 -21.65 -25.17
N PHE A 39 -25.48 -22.36 -24.54
CA PHE A 39 -25.85 -22.13 -23.13
C PHE A 39 -24.89 -22.78 -22.12
N GLN A 40 -23.91 -23.57 -22.58
CA GLN A 40 -22.86 -24.15 -21.73
C GLN A 40 -21.60 -23.27 -21.68
N ILE A 41 -21.56 -22.14 -22.38
CA ILE A 41 -20.48 -21.17 -22.22
C ILE A 41 -20.64 -20.59 -20.81
N PRO A 42 -19.71 -20.84 -19.86
CA PRO A 42 -19.78 -20.18 -18.57
C PRO A 42 -19.73 -18.68 -18.83
N VAL A 43 -20.81 -17.99 -18.46
CA VAL A 43 -20.75 -16.55 -18.27
C VAL A 43 -19.81 -16.38 -17.08
N THR A 44 -18.53 -16.10 -17.36
CA THR A 44 -17.62 -15.64 -16.33
C THR A 44 -18.20 -14.32 -15.86
N GLU A 45 -18.89 -14.33 -14.72
CA GLU A 45 -19.13 -13.08 -14.00
C GLU A 45 -17.75 -12.44 -13.83
N ALA A 46 -17.58 -11.24 -14.40
CA ALA A 46 -16.45 -10.42 -14.05
C ALA A 46 -16.48 -10.32 -12.53
N SER A 47 -15.49 -10.92 -11.87
CA SER A 47 -15.27 -10.79 -10.43
C SER A 47 -15.58 -9.35 -10.07
N GLU A 48 -16.48 -9.10 -9.11
CA GLU A 48 -16.57 -7.79 -8.48
C GLU A 48 -15.18 -7.51 -7.89
N VAL A 49 -14.32 -6.85 -8.67
CA VAL A 49 -12.98 -6.51 -8.24
C VAL A 49 -13.21 -5.43 -7.20
N ASN A 50 -13.05 -5.76 -5.92
CA ASN A 50 -13.12 -4.78 -4.85
C ASN A 50 -12.20 -3.61 -5.22
N GLN A 51 -12.79 -2.44 -5.42
CA GLN A 51 -12.07 -1.21 -5.71
C GLN A 51 -11.79 -0.50 -4.39
N TYR A 52 -10.55 -0.07 -4.20
CA TYR A 52 -10.14 0.60 -2.97
C TYR A 52 -9.51 1.96 -3.29
N ILE A 53 -9.82 2.95 -2.46
CA ILE A 53 -9.14 4.24 -2.41
C ILE A 53 -8.58 4.36 -0.99
N THR A 54 -7.27 4.58 -0.87
CA THR A 54 -6.62 4.83 0.42
C THR A 54 -6.24 6.29 0.50
N ILE A 55 -6.83 7.02 1.44
CA ILE A 55 -6.51 8.44 1.67
C ILE A 55 -5.39 8.50 2.70
N VAL A 56 -4.23 9.04 2.29
CA VAL A 56 -3.10 9.25 3.20
C VAL A 56 -2.68 10.71 3.13
N ASN A 57 -2.63 11.37 4.28
CA ASN A 57 -2.29 12.78 4.42
C ASN A 57 -0.96 12.90 5.18
N PRO A 58 0.17 13.15 4.49
CA PRO A 58 1.38 13.61 5.14
C PRO A 58 1.15 14.99 5.76
N VAL A 59 1.39 15.11 7.07
CA VAL A 59 1.23 16.34 7.85
C VAL A 59 2.59 16.82 8.28
N ARG A 60 2.98 17.98 7.75
CA ARG A 60 4.23 18.67 8.08
C ARG A 60 3.99 20.16 8.23
N GLU A 61 4.86 20.82 8.98
CA GLU A 61 4.96 22.29 8.96
C GLU A 61 6.12 22.71 8.06
N SER A 62 5.90 23.74 7.25
CA SER A 62 6.91 24.33 6.39
C SER A 62 6.77 25.85 6.38
N HIS A 63 7.71 26.56 5.76
CA HIS A 63 7.61 28.02 5.57
C HIS A 63 6.34 28.46 4.82
N TYR A 64 5.73 27.57 4.02
CA TYR A 64 4.48 27.87 3.29
C TYR A 64 3.21 27.63 4.13
N THR A 65 3.36 27.02 5.31
CA THR A 65 2.23 26.70 6.19
C THR A 65 1.77 27.97 6.91
N LYS A 66 0.59 28.48 6.53
CA LYS A 66 0.01 29.68 7.17
C LYS A 66 -0.58 29.40 8.55
N ASN A 67 -1.36 28.33 8.68
CA ASN A 67 -1.99 27.92 9.92
C ASN A 67 -2.19 26.40 9.89
N LEU A 68 -1.33 25.67 10.59
CA LEU A 68 -1.36 24.20 10.61
C LEU A 68 -2.64 23.67 11.25
N TYR A 69 -3.00 24.18 12.43
CA TYR A 69 -4.22 23.81 13.15
C TYR A 69 -5.47 23.94 12.26
N GLN A 70 -5.69 25.10 11.65
CA GLN A 70 -6.86 25.35 10.80
C GLN A 70 -6.88 24.44 9.56
N ASN A 71 -5.71 24.18 8.97
CA ASN A 71 -5.59 23.26 7.84
C ASN A 71 -5.93 21.82 8.23
N LEU A 72 -5.47 21.36 9.39
CA LEU A 72 -5.78 20.05 9.94
C LEU A 72 -7.27 19.92 10.24
N GLU A 73 -7.83 20.86 10.99
CA GLU A 73 -9.24 20.87 11.37
C GLU A 73 -10.15 20.86 10.13
N THR A 74 -9.83 21.69 9.14
CA THR A 74 -10.62 21.81 7.91
C THR A 74 -10.59 20.52 7.09
N GLN A 75 -9.41 19.93 6.89
CA GLN A 75 -9.28 18.68 6.13
C GLN A 75 -9.93 17.50 6.87
N TYR A 76 -9.73 17.40 8.18
CA TYR A 76 -10.38 16.40 9.02
C TYR A 76 -11.89 16.50 8.91
N ARG A 77 -12.46 17.69 9.06
CA ARG A 77 -13.91 17.93 8.92
C ARG A 77 -14.43 17.41 7.57
N VAL A 78 -13.76 17.75 6.47
CA VAL A 78 -14.17 17.33 5.11
C VAL A 78 -14.20 15.80 4.96
N ILE A 79 -13.18 15.11 5.49
CA ILE A 79 -13.07 13.64 5.42
C ILE A 79 -14.07 12.97 6.34
N ARG A 80 -14.17 13.45 7.59
CA ARG A 80 -15.10 12.96 8.62
C ARG A 80 -16.55 13.09 8.18
N ASP A 81 -16.95 14.25 7.64
CA ASP A 81 -18.33 14.51 7.22
C ASP A 81 -18.77 13.60 6.05
N ARG A 82 -17.82 13.00 5.34
CA ARG A 82 -18.05 11.99 4.28
C ARG A 82 -17.90 10.55 4.77
N ASN A 83 -17.59 10.36 6.06
CA ASN A 83 -17.31 9.06 6.67
C ASN A 83 -16.23 8.25 5.92
N LEU A 84 -15.20 8.92 5.40
CA LEU A 84 -14.12 8.26 4.65
C LEU A 84 -12.99 7.83 5.60
N PRO A 85 -12.42 6.63 5.42
CA PRO A 85 -11.19 6.24 6.12
C PRO A 85 -10.02 7.09 5.63
N ALA A 86 -9.14 7.49 6.55
CA ALA A 86 -7.88 8.14 6.18
C ALA A 86 -6.77 7.86 7.18
N THR A 87 -5.52 7.96 6.73
CA THR A 87 -4.32 7.89 7.57
C THR A 87 -3.59 9.23 7.54
N TRP A 88 -3.21 9.75 8.70
CA TRP A 88 -2.49 11.02 8.87
C TRP A 88 -1.07 10.72 9.33
N LEU A 89 -0.09 10.90 8.44
CA LEU A 89 1.31 10.64 8.75
C LEU A 89 1.97 11.92 9.26
N LEU A 90 2.33 11.96 10.54
CA LEU A 90 2.78 13.17 11.22
C LEU A 90 4.31 13.25 11.25
N THR A 91 4.91 14.39 10.90
CA THR A 91 6.32 14.61 11.21
C THR A 91 6.52 14.81 12.72
N TYR A 92 7.75 14.57 13.20
CA TYR A 92 8.10 14.77 14.60
C TYR A 92 7.72 16.17 15.11
N ASP A 93 8.00 17.20 14.31
CA ASP A 93 7.72 18.60 14.65
C ASP A 93 6.23 18.89 14.85
N VAL A 94 5.34 18.17 14.16
CA VAL A 94 3.89 18.29 14.33
C VAL A 94 3.45 17.63 15.64
N ILE A 95 4.00 16.46 15.96
CA ILE A 95 3.68 15.72 17.21
C ILE A 95 4.16 16.49 18.45
N GLU A 96 5.16 17.37 18.32
CA GLU A 96 5.60 18.21 19.44
C GLU A 96 4.67 19.37 19.75
N LYS A 97 3.81 19.79 18.82
CA LYS A 97 2.91 20.91 19.06
C LYS A 97 1.68 20.46 19.85
N GLU A 98 1.47 21.10 20.99
CA GLU A 98 0.43 20.72 21.95
C GLU A 98 -0.98 20.92 21.38
N GLU A 99 -1.26 22.07 20.74
CA GLU A 99 -2.58 22.38 20.18
C GLU A 99 -2.97 21.42 19.06
N GLU A 100 -2.07 21.18 18.09
CA GLU A 100 -2.30 20.22 17.01
C GLU A 100 -2.41 18.79 17.53
N SER A 101 -1.57 18.38 18.49
CA SER A 101 -1.65 17.05 19.09
C SER A 101 -2.97 16.85 19.84
N HIS A 102 -3.48 17.88 20.52
CA HIS A 102 -4.78 17.83 21.17
C HIS A 102 -5.92 17.69 20.13
N LEU A 103 -5.86 18.44 19.02
CA LEU A 103 -6.80 18.29 17.91
C LEU A 103 -6.74 16.87 17.30
N LEU A 104 -5.54 16.34 17.04
CA LEU A 104 -5.33 15.01 16.46
C LEU A 104 -5.90 13.90 17.35
N LYS A 105 -5.79 14.04 18.69
CA LYS A 105 -6.41 13.11 19.65
C LYS A 105 -7.95 13.11 19.59
N SER A 106 -8.57 14.15 19.02
CA SER A 106 -10.04 14.22 18.83
C SER A 106 -10.53 13.55 17.55
N PHE A 107 -9.62 13.04 16.71
CA PHE A 107 -10.00 12.37 15.47
C PHE A 107 -10.72 11.05 15.77
N ASN A 108 -11.73 10.71 14.97
CA ASN A 108 -12.48 9.47 15.19
C ASN A 108 -11.67 8.23 14.78
N GLY A 109 -12.13 7.04 15.20
CA GLY A 109 -11.40 5.78 14.95
C GLY A 109 -11.25 5.36 13.49
N ASN A 110 -11.90 6.04 12.55
CA ASN A 110 -11.71 5.83 11.11
C ASN A 110 -10.61 6.73 10.52
N GLN A 111 -9.90 7.49 11.37
CA GLN A 111 -8.78 8.34 11.01
C GLN A 111 -7.53 7.86 11.75
N GLU A 112 -6.75 7.00 11.11
CA GLU A 112 -5.51 6.48 11.67
C GLU A 112 -4.46 7.60 11.79
N LEU A 113 -3.69 7.60 12.87
CA LEU A 113 -2.49 8.43 13.01
C LEU A 113 -1.23 7.56 12.82
N GLY A 114 -0.28 8.05 12.05
CA GLY A 114 1.02 7.42 11.79
C GLY A 114 2.16 8.43 11.77
N ILE A 115 3.34 8.00 11.35
CA ILE A 115 4.54 8.86 11.31
C ILE A 115 4.98 9.14 9.87
N PHE A 116 5.25 10.40 9.56
CA PHE A 116 5.96 10.82 8.36
C PHE A 116 7.43 11.10 8.69
N LEU A 117 8.32 10.27 8.17
CA LEU A 117 9.75 10.27 8.49
C LEU A 117 10.48 11.29 7.61
N GLU A 118 10.44 12.56 8.02
CA GLU A 118 11.30 13.62 7.51
C GLU A 118 12.20 14.10 8.65
N VAL A 119 13.53 13.97 8.48
CA VAL A 119 14.48 14.42 9.49
C VAL A 119 14.65 15.93 9.40
N THR A 120 14.38 16.63 10.50
CA THR A 120 14.52 18.08 10.65
C THR A 120 15.61 18.41 11.68
N PRO A 121 16.12 19.66 11.72
CA PRO A 121 17.07 20.06 12.75
C PRO A 121 16.54 19.80 14.16
N ASN A 122 15.29 20.15 14.44
CA ASN A 122 14.65 19.92 15.73
C ASN A 122 14.53 18.41 16.05
N PHE A 123 14.02 17.61 15.12
CA PHE A 123 13.92 16.16 15.32
C PHE A 123 15.30 15.52 15.62
N SER A 124 16.32 15.86 14.83
CA SER A 124 17.67 15.31 15.04
C SER A 124 18.30 15.75 16.38
N GLU A 125 18.11 17.01 16.79
CA GLU A 125 18.53 17.51 18.09
C GLU A 125 17.89 16.71 19.23
N LYS A 126 16.57 16.51 19.17
CA LYS A 126 15.84 15.73 20.18
C LYS A 126 16.27 14.28 20.25
N ALA A 127 16.71 13.71 19.12
CA ALA A 127 17.26 12.37 19.05
C ALA A 127 18.74 12.26 19.48
N GLY A 128 19.41 13.38 19.79
CA GLY A 128 20.84 13.40 20.06
C GLY A 128 21.69 12.98 18.86
N VAL A 129 21.20 13.26 17.65
CA VAL A 129 21.84 12.97 16.37
C VAL A 129 22.27 14.27 15.71
N LYS A 130 23.49 14.30 15.19
CA LYS A 130 23.97 15.47 14.45
C LYS A 130 23.17 15.62 13.16
N TYR A 131 22.49 16.76 12.99
CA TYR A 131 21.79 17.07 11.74
C TYR A 131 22.75 17.13 10.54
N ASN A 132 22.42 16.41 9.48
CA ASN A 132 23.18 16.46 8.23
C ASN A 132 22.73 17.65 7.39
N LYS A 133 23.32 18.82 7.61
CA LYS A 133 22.99 20.02 6.85
C LYS A 133 23.49 19.92 5.40
N GLY A 134 22.58 19.61 4.48
CA GLY A 134 22.80 19.70 3.03
C GLY A 134 22.65 21.13 2.46
N GLY A 135 22.63 21.23 1.12
CA GLY A 135 22.43 22.50 0.41
C GLY A 135 21.01 23.08 0.58
N SER A 136 20.04 22.23 0.91
CA SER A 136 18.67 22.59 1.26
C SER A 136 18.13 21.68 2.37
N TRP A 137 17.00 22.06 2.97
CA TRP A 137 16.32 21.24 3.97
C TRP A 137 15.81 19.91 3.39
N HIS A 138 15.39 19.91 2.12
CA HIS A 138 14.89 18.74 1.39
C HIS A 138 16.00 17.91 0.73
N SER A 139 17.27 18.24 0.95
CA SER A 139 18.37 17.42 0.41
C SER A 139 18.29 16.00 0.98
N ALA A 140 18.45 14.98 0.13
CA ALA A 140 18.27 13.58 0.52
C ALA A 140 19.11 13.16 1.76
N ASN A 141 20.35 13.64 1.85
CA ASN A 141 21.23 13.38 3.00
C ASN A 141 20.76 14.04 4.31
N SER A 142 19.95 15.10 4.21
CA SER A 142 19.38 15.80 5.35
C SER A 142 18.09 15.15 5.81
N VAL A 143 17.16 14.91 4.88
CA VAL A 143 15.74 14.61 5.19
C VAL A 143 15.46 13.12 5.33
N PHE A 144 16.23 12.24 4.69
CA PHE A 144 16.02 10.79 4.77
C PHE A 144 16.85 10.15 5.88
N LEU A 145 16.27 9.14 6.53
CA LEU A 145 17.00 8.26 7.45
C LEU A 145 18.25 7.66 6.79
N SER A 146 18.17 7.32 5.50
CA SER A 146 19.30 6.77 4.74
C SER A 146 20.50 7.71 4.63
N GLY A 147 20.32 9.01 4.89
CA GLY A 147 21.40 9.98 5.00
C GLY A 147 22.25 9.84 6.26
N TYR A 148 21.77 9.12 7.28
CA TYR A 148 22.42 8.97 8.59
C TYR A 148 23.05 7.58 8.76
N LEU A 149 23.95 7.45 9.73
CA LEU A 149 24.49 6.15 10.15
C LEU A 149 23.38 5.27 10.73
N GLN A 150 23.47 3.96 10.58
CA GLN A 150 22.46 3.02 11.08
C GLN A 150 22.13 3.23 12.57
N SER A 151 23.14 3.39 13.42
CA SER A 151 22.95 3.69 14.84
C SER A 151 22.21 5.01 15.10
N ASP A 152 22.39 6.01 14.24
CA ASP A 152 21.66 7.27 14.35
C ASP A 152 20.24 7.17 13.79
N ARG A 153 20.01 6.32 12.77
CA ARG A 153 18.65 5.98 12.31
C ARG A 153 17.84 5.34 13.43
N GLU A 154 18.42 4.39 14.16
CA GLU A 154 17.77 3.76 15.31
C GLU A 154 17.36 4.79 16.36
N LYS A 155 18.26 5.72 16.73
CA LYS A 155 17.94 6.81 17.67
C LYS A 155 16.82 7.72 17.18
N LEU A 156 16.86 8.12 15.90
CA LEU A 156 15.82 8.94 15.28
C LEU A 156 14.47 8.21 15.35
N ILE A 157 14.42 6.95 14.90
CA ILE A 157 13.23 6.11 14.93
C ILE A 157 12.70 6.00 16.37
N ASP A 158 13.55 5.61 17.32
CA ASP A 158 13.15 5.46 18.71
C ASP A 158 12.57 6.76 19.28
N THR A 159 13.21 7.89 18.99
CA THR A 159 12.77 9.20 19.48
C THR A 159 11.37 9.54 18.99
N VAL A 160 11.09 9.37 17.70
CA VAL A 160 9.76 9.70 17.15
C VAL A 160 8.70 8.68 17.57
N PHE A 161 9.03 7.39 17.67
CA PHE A 161 8.09 6.36 18.12
C PHE A 161 7.73 6.52 19.60
N GLU A 162 8.70 6.82 20.47
CA GLU A 162 8.44 7.08 21.88
C GLU A 162 7.67 8.38 22.09
N LYS A 163 7.99 9.45 21.33
CA LYS A 163 7.20 10.68 21.36
C LYS A 163 5.76 10.44 20.88
N PHE A 164 5.58 9.69 19.80
CA PHE A 164 4.26 9.32 19.30
C PHE A 164 3.46 8.54 20.35
N LYS A 165 4.04 7.50 20.95
CA LYS A 165 3.38 6.72 22.00
C LYS A 165 3.08 7.54 23.24
N LYS A 166 3.98 8.43 23.65
CA LYS A 166 3.74 9.34 24.77
C LYS A 166 2.52 10.21 24.50
N GLU A 167 2.33 10.68 23.26
CA GLU A 167 1.19 11.53 22.95
C GLU A 167 -0.11 10.78 22.71
N PHE A 168 -0.09 9.70 21.94
CA PHE A 168 -1.30 9.03 21.48
C PHE A 168 -1.63 7.74 22.24
N GLY A 169 -0.70 7.25 23.07
CA GLY A 169 -0.89 6.08 23.93
C GLY A 169 -0.57 4.72 23.27
N TYR A 170 -0.17 4.71 22.00
CA TYR A 170 0.15 3.50 21.23
C TYR A 170 1.28 3.76 20.23
N TYR A 171 1.93 2.72 19.69
CA TYR A 171 2.86 2.85 18.57
C TYR A 171 2.12 2.80 17.23
N PRO A 172 2.54 3.58 16.22
CA PRO A 172 1.84 3.65 14.95
C PRO A 172 2.02 2.36 14.13
N ALA A 173 0.96 1.94 13.45
CA ALA A 173 1.02 0.82 12.50
C ALA A 173 1.55 1.26 11.12
N SER A 174 1.24 2.50 10.73
CA SER A 174 1.65 3.08 9.44
C SER A 174 2.75 4.13 9.60
N VAL A 175 3.76 4.01 8.74
CA VAL A 175 4.78 5.04 8.54
C VAL A 175 4.83 5.45 7.07
N GLY A 176 5.60 6.49 6.77
CA GLY A 176 5.88 6.85 5.39
C GLY A 176 6.96 7.89 5.28
N SER A 177 7.52 8.00 4.09
CA SER A 177 8.43 9.08 3.71
C SER A 177 8.51 9.11 2.19
N TRP A 178 9.27 10.04 1.62
CA TRP A 178 9.62 9.93 0.21
C TRP A 178 10.46 8.67 -0.06
N TRP A 179 11.42 8.37 0.83
CA TRP A 179 12.24 7.16 0.79
C TRP A 179 12.59 6.61 2.17
N THR A 180 12.17 5.38 2.46
CA THR A 180 12.55 4.62 3.66
C THR A 180 13.41 3.43 3.25
N ASP A 181 14.66 3.35 3.73
CA ASP A 181 15.55 2.24 3.38
C ASP A 181 15.19 0.93 4.12
N SER A 182 15.68 -0.20 3.59
CA SER A 182 15.31 -1.53 4.12
C SER A 182 15.82 -1.79 5.53
N TYR A 183 16.93 -1.18 5.93
CA TYR A 183 17.42 -1.33 7.29
C TYR A 183 16.49 -0.63 8.28
N SER A 184 16.11 0.62 8.00
CA SER A 184 15.15 1.38 8.80
C SER A 184 13.79 0.68 8.87
N LEU A 185 13.28 0.17 7.74
CA LEU A 185 12.04 -0.62 7.71
C LEU A 185 12.13 -1.89 8.56
N SER A 186 13.24 -2.63 8.45
CA SER A 186 13.47 -3.84 9.26
C SER A 186 13.51 -3.51 10.75
N TYR A 187 14.19 -2.44 11.14
CA TYR A 187 14.25 -2.00 12.54
C TYR A 187 12.85 -1.65 13.08
N MET A 188 12.10 -0.83 12.35
CA MET A 188 10.73 -0.46 12.73
C MET A 188 9.80 -1.68 12.78
N LYS A 189 9.92 -2.61 11.82
CA LYS A 189 9.12 -3.83 11.81
C LYS A 189 9.40 -4.70 13.01
N ASN A 190 10.68 -4.96 13.30
CA ASN A 190 11.06 -5.89 14.37
C ASN A 190 10.81 -5.32 15.78
N LYS A 191 10.98 -4.01 15.97
CA LYS A 191 10.86 -3.37 17.29
C LYS A 191 9.47 -2.84 17.59
N TYR A 192 8.80 -2.26 16.58
CA TYR A 192 7.53 -1.55 16.75
C TYR A 192 6.36 -2.18 16.01
N ASP A 193 6.59 -3.26 15.26
CA ASP A 193 5.58 -4.02 14.52
C ASP A 193 4.76 -3.19 13.53
N ILE A 194 5.40 -2.25 12.83
CA ILE A 194 4.73 -1.53 11.73
C ILE A 194 4.20 -2.52 10.68
N THR A 195 3.10 -2.15 10.03
CA THR A 195 2.43 -2.98 9.02
C THR A 195 2.36 -2.32 7.65
N ALA A 196 2.53 -1.00 7.57
CA ALA A 196 2.45 -0.26 6.32
C ALA A 196 3.54 0.83 6.23
N ASN A 197 4.06 1.02 5.02
CA ASN A 197 4.97 2.10 4.67
C ASN A 197 4.50 2.77 3.38
N LEU A 198 4.09 4.03 3.45
CA LEU A 198 3.84 4.84 2.26
C LEU A 198 5.16 5.11 1.53
N VAL A 199 5.17 4.91 0.22
CA VAL A 199 6.34 5.11 -0.66
C VAL A 199 6.04 6.10 -1.78
N CYS A 200 7.08 6.77 -2.27
CA CYS A 200 7.07 7.44 -3.56
C CYS A 200 7.53 6.45 -4.65
N ALA A 201 6.66 6.10 -5.60
CA ALA A 201 7.01 5.12 -6.63
C ALA A 201 8.20 5.59 -7.48
N ASP A 202 8.05 6.78 -8.07
CA ASP A 202 9.05 7.42 -8.92
C ASP A 202 9.08 8.94 -8.66
N GLN A 203 10.29 9.50 -8.60
CA GLN A 203 10.60 10.92 -8.57
C GLN A 203 11.96 11.15 -9.26
N PHE A 204 11.98 11.94 -10.33
CA PHE A 204 13.18 12.05 -11.17
C PHE A 204 14.07 13.27 -10.90
N SER A 205 13.51 14.42 -10.53
CA SER A 205 14.30 15.66 -10.36
C SER A 205 13.78 16.61 -9.29
N THR A 206 12.60 16.34 -8.72
CA THR A 206 12.10 17.12 -7.59
C THR A 206 13.09 17.02 -6.43
N ASP A 207 13.35 18.15 -5.78
CA ASP A 207 14.18 18.28 -4.58
C ASP A 207 15.67 17.85 -4.71
N GLY A 208 16.14 17.54 -5.93
CA GLY A 208 17.54 17.27 -6.23
C GLY A 208 18.00 15.82 -6.01
N TYR A 209 17.08 14.87 -5.87
CA TYR A 209 17.37 13.43 -5.77
C TYR A 209 16.44 12.60 -6.65
N GLN A 210 16.82 11.33 -6.85
CA GLN A 210 16.12 10.37 -7.71
C GLN A 210 15.64 9.17 -6.90
N ILE A 211 14.35 8.86 -7.02
CA ILE A 211 13.73 7.62 -6.57
C ILE A 211 13.11 7.01 -7.82
N TRP A 212 13.45 5.76 -8.14
CA TRP A 212 12.97 5.15 -9.37
C TRP A 212 12.82 3.64 -9.23
N GLY A 213 11.80 3.10 -9.88
CA GLY A 213 11.64 1.66 -10.10
C GLY A 213 10.97 0.92 -8.95
N GLN A 214 10.28 1.62 -8.05
CA GLN A 214 9.40 0.96 -7.10
C GLN A 214 8.08 0.54 -7.77
N TYR A 215 7.40 -0.42 -7.18
CA TYR A 215 6.16 -0.96 -7.76
C TYR A 215 5.06 0.09 -7.74
N TRP A 216 4.55 0.41 -8.92
CA TRP A 216 3.47 1.37 -9.09
C TRP A 216 2.11 0.69 -8.94
N SER A 217 1.17 1.38 -8.29
CA SER A 217 -0.25 1.01 -8.21
C SER A 217 -0.59 -0.30 -7.48
N VAL A 218 0.38 -1.00 -6.87
CA VAL A 218 0.12 -2.18 -6.03
C VAL A 218 1.01 -2.20 -4.78
N PRO A 219 0.46 -2.55 -3.60
CA PRO A 219 1.29 -2.78 -2.42
C PRO A 219 2.14 -4.05 -2.61
N TYR A 220 3.33 -4.06 -2.03
CA TYR A 220 4.23 -5.20 -2.03
C TYR A 220 4.91 -5.32 -0.67
N TYR A 221 5.42 -6.50 -0.36
CA TYR A 221 6.26 -6.71 0.80
C TYR A 221 7.71 -6.40 0.44
N PRO A 222 8.36 -5.37 1.04
CA PRO A 222 9.74 -5.03 0.75
C PRO A 222 10.72 -6.15 1.11
N SER A 223 11.84 -6.19 0.40
CA SER A 223 12.98 -7.02 0.78
C SER A 223 13.82 -6.33 1.86
N ARG A 224 14.24 -7.07 2.89
CA ARG A 224 15.22 -6.61 3.88
C ARG A 224 16.55 -6.17 3.27
N PHE A 225 16.84 -6.60 2.04
CA PHE A 225 18.06 -6.23 1.31
C PHE A 225 17.91 -4.93 0.51
N HIS A 226 16.70 -4.59 0.07
CA HIS A 226 16.41 -3.35 -0.65
C HIS A 226 14.92 -3.02 -0.61
N ALA A 227 14.57 -1.84 -0.06
CA ALA A 227 13.18 -1.47 0.19
C ALA A 227 12.33 -1.40 -1.08
N GLY A 228 12.91 -0.92 -2.19
CA GLY A 228 12.22 -0.81 -3.48
C GLY A 228 12.00 -2.12 -4.24
N ILE A 229 12.47 -3.26 -3.72
CA ILE A 229 12.38 -4.57 -4.39
C ILE A 229 11.51 -5.50 -3.56
N PRO A 230 10.52 -6.20 -4.15
CA PRO A 230 9.75 -7.21 -3.43
C PRO A 230 10.61 -8.33 -2.88
N ALA A 231 10.26 -8.81 -1.70
CA ALA A 231 10.89 -9.98 -1.11
C ALA A 231 10.70 -11.22 -2.01
N SER A 232 11.78 -11.96 -2.25
CA SER A 232 11.76 -13.16 -3.08
C SER A 232 11.31 -14.40 -2.29
N ASN A 233 11.34 -14.34 -0.96
CA ASN A 233 10.96 -15.42 -0.05
C ASN A 233 10.57 -14.87 1.33
N LYS A 234 10.10 -15.74 2.23
CA LYS A 234 9.66 -15.35 3.58
C LYS A 234 10.79 -14.78 4.46
N GLU A 235 12.02 -15.24 4.30
CA GLU A 235 13.17 -14.82 5.11
C GLU A 235 13.66 -13.40 4.77
N SER A 236 13.43 -12.99 3.54
CA SER A 236 13.73 -11.63 3.05
C SER A 236 12.57 -10.65 3.23
N LYS A 237 11.38 -11.14 3.60
CA LYS A 237 10.16 -10.35 3.71
C LYS A 237 10.18 -9.41 4.92
N LEU A 238 9.89 -8.14 4.69
CA LEU A 238 9.49 -7.17 5.71
C LEU A 238 7.97 -7.03 5.75
#